data_AF-A0A523YVK5-F1
#
_entry.id   AF-A0A523YVK5-F1
#
_cell.length_a   1.000
_cell.length_b   1.000
_cell.length_c   1.000
_cell.angle_alpha   90.00
_cell.angle_beta   90.00
_cell.angle_gamma   90.00
#
_symmetry.space_group_name_H-M   'P 1'
#
loop_
_entity.id
_entity.type
_entity.pdbx_description
1 polymer ?
#
loop_
_entity_poly.entity_id
_entity_poly.type
_entity_poly.pdbx_seq_one_letter_code
_entity_poly.pdbx_strand_id
1 'polypeptide(L)' 'FGTTATGTTVRKGTVAVDPSVIPLGTRMYIPGYGYGVAEDTGGAVIGNIIDLGYGPNDVKDWTSGWLEICILN' A
#
# COMPACT_ATOMS: atom_id res chain seq x y z
N PHE A 1 -3.74 16.96 -4.24
CA PHE A 1 -2.95 15.72 -3.99
C PHE A 1 -3.27 15.26 -2.59
N GLY A 2 -3.60 13.96 -2.41
CA GLY A 2 -4.08 13.42 -1.14
C GLY A 2 -2.95 13.22 -0.13
N THR A 3 -3.22 13.58 1.12
CA THR A 3 -2.36 13.29 2.27
C THR A 3 -2.70 11.90 2.79
N THR A 4 -1.71 11.05 3.01
CA THR A 4 -1.90 9.71 3.58
C THR A 4 -2.23 9.79 5.08
N ALA A 5 -2.73 8.70 5.67
CA ALA A 5 -2.96 8.60 7.11
C ALA A 5 -1.72 8.93 7.97
N THR A 6 -0.51 8.67 7.46
CA THR A 6 0.77 9.04 8.12
C THR A 6 1.25 10.46 7.84
N GLY A 7 0.51 11.26 7.06
CA GLY A 7 0.86 12.65 6.75
C GLY A 7 1.79 12.81 5.55
N THR A 8 2.07 11.74 4.80
CA THR A 8 2.93 11.78 3.61
C THR A 8 2.12 12.09 2.34
N THR A 9 2.81 12.41 1.25
CA THR A 9 2.17 12.52 -0.08
C THR A 9 2.14 11.14 -0.74
N VAL A 10 0.97 10.77 -1.27
CA VAL A 10 0.80 9.51 -2.04
C VAL A 10 1.79 9.46 -3.20
N ARG A 11 2.51 8.36 -3.31
CA ARG A 11 3.45 8.03 -4.38
C ARG A 11 3.45 6.52 -4.62
N LYS A 12 4.08 6.05 -5.70
CA LYS A 12 4.39 4.62 -5.83
C LYS A 12 5.22 4.16 -4.62
N GLY A 13 4.78 3.07 -3.99
CA GLY A 13 5.30 2.55 -2.74
C GLY A 13 4.48 2.93 -1.49
N THR A 14 3.56 3.91 -1.58
CA THR A 14 2.55 4.12 -0.54
C THR A 14 1.53 2.99 -0.61
N VAL A 15 1.33 2.27 0.49
CA VAL A 15 0.36 1.16 0.56
C VAL A 15 -0.68 1.49 1.62
N ALA A 16 -1.96 1.45 1.25
CA ALA A 16 -3.04 1.51 2.22
C ALA A 16 -3.31 0.11 2.78
N VAL A 17 -3.52 0.01 4.08
CA VAL A 17 -3.72 -1.27 4.79
C VAL A 17 -4.81 -1.15 5.87
N ASP A 18 -5.24 -2.29 6.41
CA ASP A 18 -5.90 -2.38 7.71
C ASP A 18 -4.82 -2.42 8.82
N PRO A 19 -4.70 -1.39 9.69
CA PRO A 19 -3.69 -1.36 10.75
C PRO A 19 -3.81 -2.46 11.80
N SER A 20 -4.99 -3.10 11.92
CA SER A 20 -5.18 -4.23 12.83
C SER A 20 -4.52 -5.52 12.32
N VAL A 21 -4.21 -5.59 11.02
CA VAL A 21 -3.53 -6.72 10.36
C VAL A 21 -2.08 -6.37 10.04
N ILE A 22 -1.85 -5.22 9.40
CA ILE A 22 -0.51 -4.73 9.05
C ILE A 22 -0.30 -3.35 9.69
N PRO A 23 0.53 -3.21 10.74
CA PRO A 23 0.76 -1.92 11.37
C PRO A 23 1.30 -0.87 10.39
N LEU A 24 0.91 0.39 10.57
CA LEU A 24 1.49 1.51 9.81
C LEU A 24 3.00 1.59 10.03
N GLY A 25 3.74 1.95 8.98
CA GLY A 25 5.20 1.95 8.93
C GLY A 25 5.83 0.62 8.52
N THR A 26 5.04 -0.46 8.45
CA THR A 26 5.52 -1.77 8.00
C THR A 26 6.05 -1.68 6.57
N ARG A 27 7.27 -2.20 6.35
CA ARG A 27 7.89 -2.33 5.04
C ARG A 27 7.53 -3.67 4.42
N MET A 28 7.30 -3.70 3.12
CA MET A 28 6.90 -4.92 2.41
C MET A 28 7.42 -4.97 0.98
N TYR A 29 7.50 -6.18 0.43
CA TYR A 29 7.68 -6.43 -0.99
C TYR A 29 6.43 -7.08 -1.58
N ILE A 30 5.91 -6.49 -2.66
CA ILE A 30 4.70 -6.91 -3.36
C ILE A 30 5.11 -7.35 -4.77
N PRO A 31 5.10 -8.66 -5.07
CA PRO A 31 5.44 -9.18 -6.39
C PRO A 31 4.70 -8.44 -7.52
N GLY A 32 5.43 -7.97 -8.53
CA GLY A 32 4.89 -7.22 -9.67
C GLY A 32 4.73 -5.71 -9.42
N TYR A 33 4.57 -5.25 -8.18
CA TYR A 33 4.46 -3.83 -7.86
C TYR A 33 5.80 -3.23 -7.38
N GLY A 34 6.53 -3.98 -6.54
CA GLY A 34 7.81 -3.59 -5.95
C GLY A 34 7.74 -3.40 -4.44
N TYR A 35 8.61 -2.54 -3.91
CA TYR A 35 8.69 -2.22 -2.49
C TYR A 35 7.59 -1.23 -2.07
N GLY A 36 7.03 -1.44 -0.88
CA GLY A 36 6.01 -0.57 -0.31
C GLY A 36 6.18 -0.35 1.19
N VAL A 37 5.52 0.70 1.69
CA VAL A 37 5.41 1.03 3.11
C VAL A 37 3.93 1.26 3.43
N ALA A 38 3.45 0.67 4.52
CA ALA A 38 2.11 0.92 5.05
C ALA A 38 2.00 2.37 5.54
N GLU A 39 1.52 3.26 4.69
CA GLU A 39 1.49 4.72 4.92
C GLU A 39 0.07 5.27 4.99
N ASP A 40 -0.94 4.47 4.60
CA ASP A 40 -2.32 4.93 4.48
C ASP A 40 -3.35 3.90 4.98
N THR A 41 -4.60 4.33 5.07
CA THR A 41 -5.77 3.50 5.41
C THR A 41 -6.93 3.86 4.49
N GLY A 42 -7.94 3.00 4.39
CA GLY A 42 -9.15 3.31 3.63
C GLY A 42 -10.35 2.54 4.15
N GLY A 43 -11.56 3.12 4.05
CA GLY A 43 -12.77 2.50 4.58
C GLY A 43 -13.15 1.15 3.92
N ALA A 44 -12.60 0.87 2.74
CA ALA A 44 -12.77 -0.40 2.03
C ALA A 44 -11.54 -1.33 2.13
N VAL A 45 -10.44 -0.86 2.74
CA VAL A 45 -9.19 -1.61 2.91
C VAL A 45 -9.20 -2.25 4.31
N ILE A 46 -10.01 -3.31 4.45
CA ILE A 46 -10.29 -3.98 5.73
C ILE A 46 -9.87 -5.45 5.65
N GLY A 47 -9.21 -5.97 6.69
CA GLY A 47 -8.64 -7.31 6.72
C GLY A 47 -7.38 -7.46 5.87
N ASN A 48 -7.24 -8.58 5.15
CA ASN A 48 -6.07 -8.89 4.32
C ASN A 48 -6.10 -8.19 2.95
N ILE A 49 -6.65 -6.98 2.88
CA ILE A 49 -6.72 -6.15 1.67
C ILE A 49 -5.63 -5.08 1.76
N ILE A 50 -4.94 -4.84 0.65
CA ILE A 50 -4.05 -3.69 0.48
C ILE A 50 -4.48 -2.91 -0.76
N ASP A 51 -4.29 -1.59 -0.75
CA ASP A 51 -4.43 -0.74 -1.94
C ASP A 51 -3.08 -0.11 -2.30
N LEU A 52 -2.76 -0.16 -3.59
CA LEU A 52 -1.44 0.21 -4.11
C LEU A 52 -1.47 1.66 -4.60
N GLY A 53 -0.70 2.52 -3.95
CA GLY A 53 -0.58 3.93 -4.32
C GLY A 53 0.16 4.10 -5.65
N TYR A 54 -0.27 5.08 -6.44
CA TYR A 54 0.44 5.51 -7.65
C TYR A 54 0.52 7.03 -7.64
N GLY A 55 1.70 7.55 -7.98
CA GLY A 55 1.88 8.95 -8.29
C GLY A 55 1.22 9.34 -9.62
N PRO A 56 1.15 10.64 -9.93
CA PRO A 56 0.43 11.15 -11.09
C PRO A 56 1.01 10.70 -12.43
N ASN A 57 2.30 10.33 -12.48
CA ASN A 57 3.01 9.94 -13.69
C ASN A 57 3.29 8.43 -13.74
N ASP A 58 2.84 7.66 -12.75
CA ASP A 58 3.08 6.23 -12.73
C ASP A 58 2.07 5.50 -13.62
N VAL A 59 2.56 4.50 -14.37
CA VAL A 59 1.70 3.57 -15.10
C VAL A 59 0.99 2.67 -14.09
N LYS A 60 -0.35 2.60 -14.19
CA LYS A 60 -1.20 1.74 -13.37
C LYS A 60 -1.45 0.42 -14.08
N ASP A 61 -0.48 -0.48 -14.01
CA ASP A 61 -0.48 -1.79 -14.67
C ASP A 61 -0.97 -2.93 -13.77
N TRP A 62 -1.45 -2.62 -12.57
CA TRP A 62 -1.94 -3.62 -11.61
C TRP A 62 -3.41 -3.99 -11.81
N THR A 63 -3.72 -5.27 -11.65
CA THR A 63 -5.09 -5.81 -11.58
C THR A 63 -5.32 -6.43 -10.21
N SER A 64 -6.48 -6.19 -9.61
CA SER A 64 -6.83 -6.75 -8.31
C SER A 64 -6.83 -8.28 -8.32
N GLY A 65 -6.27 -8.88 -7.28
CA GLY A 65 -6.17 -10.33 -7.13
C GLY A 65 -5.52 -10.72 -5.81
N TRP A 66 -5.55 -12.00 -5.50
CA TRP A 66 -4.87 -12.56 -4.34
C TRP A 66 -3.43 -12.89 -4.67
N LEU A 67 -2.52 -12.50 -3.78
CA LEU A 67 -1.12 -12.88 -3.82
C LEU A 67 -0.52 -12.90 -2.42
N GLU A 68 0.62 -13.56 -2.30
CA GLU A 68 1.45 -13.50 -1.10
C GLU A 68 2.41 -12.30 -1.20
N ILE A 69 2.58 -11.58 -0.09
CA ILE A 69 3.54 -10.48 0.05
C ILE A 69 4.56 -10.83 1.13
N CYS A 70 5.74 -10.21 1.08
CA CYS A 70 6.76 -10.37 2.11
C CYS A 70 6.78 -9.15 3.03
N ILE A 71 6.63 -9.35 4.33
CA ILE A 71 6.91 -8.32 5.34
C ILE A 71 8.42 -8.25 5.58
N LEU A 72 8.96 -7.05 5.57
CA LEU A 72 10.38 -6.76 5.70
C LEU A 72 10.65 -6.18 7.10
N ASN A 73 11.66 -6.73 7.77
CA ASN A 73 12.12 -6.29 9.09
C ASN A 73 13.04 -5.06 9.00
#